data_AF-A0A972L2J2-F1
#
_entry.id   AF-A0A972L2J2-F1
#
_cell.length_a   1.000
_cell.length_b   1.000
_cell.length_c   1.000
_cell.angle_alpha   90.00
_cell.angle_beta   90.00
_cell.angle_gamma   90.00
#
_symmetry.space_group_name_H-M   'P 1'
#
loop_
_entity.id
_entity.type
_entity.pdbx_description
1 polymer ?
#
loop_
_entity_poly.entity_id
_entity_poly.type
_entity_poly.pdbx_seq_one_letter_code
_entity_poly.pdbx_strand_id
1 'polypeptide(L)'
;MKKVQEDSSRRAALKTMLRGAGLMGLGGAAWGGVADGLQASELTIRPPAALKEAEFVKACIRCGSCVEACPYDTLALATPDDRTAIGTPYFKPRTTPCYLCTDAPCVKECPSGALDIGKITENDLLNINKSKMGVAVVDQNSCIAFWGIQCDACYRACPLLGEAINLKFERNDRTGKHAIIEPVVNRELCTGCGLCEHACITEKPSIVILPVDIANGKAGSHYIKSWDKNDEKRINTTKEKSAVEANTAEDYLNDPESLFDD
;
A
#
# COMPACT_ATOMS: atom_id res chain seq x y z
N MET A 1 13.78 72.32 -3.64
CA MET A 1 14.58 71.14 -4.05
C MET A 1 14.30 69.85 -3.26
N LYS A 2 13.75 69.88 -2.03
CA LYS A 2 13.45 68.65 -1.24
C LYS A 2 12.35 67.71 -1.82
N LYS A 3 11.34 68.25 -2.50
CA LYS A 3 10.15 67.49 -2.96
C LYS A 3 10.42 66.51 -4.12
N VAL A 4 11.46 66.77 -4.92
CA VAL A 4 11.85 65.92 -6.07
C VAL A 4 12.65 64.68 -5.62
N GLN A 5 13.38 64.81 -4.50
CA GLN A 5 14.23 63.74 -3.97
C GLN A 5 13.41 62.67 -3.21
N GLU A 6 12.25 63.05 -2.66
CA GLU A 6 11.33 62.15 -1.94
C GLU A 6 10.54 61.22 -2.89
N ASP A 7 10.14 61.71 -4.08
CA ASP A 7 9.35 60.94 -5.05
C ASP A 7 10.17 59.86 -5.79
N SER A 8 11.48 60.08 -5.92
CA SER A 8 12.46 59.10 -6.46
C SER A 8 12.67 57.91 -5.50
N SER A 9 12.75 58.18 -4.19
CA SER A 9 12.95 57.17 -3.15
C SER A 9 11.74 56.21 -3.02
N ARG A 10 10.52 56.73 -3.10
CA ARG A 10 9.28 55.92 -3.06
C ARG A 10 9.13 54.99 -4.27
N ARG A 11 9.45 55.47 -5.48
CA ARG A 11 9.43 54.63 -6.70
C ARG A 11 10.51 53.55 -6.67
N ALA A 12 11.68 53.84 -6.12
CA ALA A 12 12.73 52.86 -5.93
C ALA A 12 12.28 51.77 -4.93
N ALA A 13 11.68 52.15 -3.81
CA ALA A 13 11.13 51.21 -2.83
C ALA A 13 10.04 50.30 -3.44
N LEU A 14 9.11 50.86 -4.22
CA LEU A 14 8.05 50.10 -4.89
C LEU A 14 8.60 49.10 -5.91
N LYS A 15 9.61 49.49 -6.71
CA LYS A 15 10.28 48.59 -7.66
C LYS A 15 11.04 47.45 -6.96
N THR A 16 11.67 47.73 -5.82
CA THR A 16 12.37 46.71 -5.02
C THR A 16 11.38 45.73 -4.39
N MET A 17 10.23 46.21 -3.90
CA MET A 17 9.15 45.35 -3.42
C MET A 17 8.57 44.46 -4.53
N LEU A 18 8.32 45.01 -5.73
CA LEU A 18 7.80 44.24 -6.86
C LEU A 18 8.79 43.15 -7.31
N ARG A 19 10.09 43.46 -7.33
CA ARG A 19 11.16 42.48 -7.62
C ARG A 19 11.26 41.41 -6.55
N GLY A 20 11.16 41.79 -5.27
CA GLY A 20 11.15 40.86 -4.15
C GLY A 20 9.97 39.90 -4.20
N ALA A 21 8.76 40.42 -4.46
CA ALA A 21 7.55 39.62 -4.63
C ALA A 21 7.64 38.68 -5.85
N GLY A 22 8.21 39.15 -6.96
CA GLY A 22 8.43 38.32 -8.15
C GLY A 22 9.41 37.18 -7.89
N LEU A 23 10.53 37.44 -7.21
CA LEU A 23 11.50 36.41 -6.84
C LEU A 23 10.93 35.41 -5.82
N MET A 24 10.17 35.87 -4.83
CA MET A 24 9.49 34.99 -3.88
C MET A 24 8.38 34.16 -4.55
N GLY A 25 7.64 34.73 -5.49
CA GLY A 25 6.60 34.02 -6.24
C GLY A 25 7.17 32.91 -7.13
N LEU A 26 8.25 33.21 -7.88
CA LEU A 26 8.95 32.21 -8.68
C LEU A 26 9.65 31.15 -7.82
N GLY A 27 10.29 31.57 -6.73
CA GLY A 27 10.91 30.65 -5.78
C GLY A 27 9.88 29.74 -5.09
N GLY A 28 8.73 30.28 -4.70
CA GLY A 28 7.62 29.51 -4.12
C GLY A 28 7.00 28.53 -5.11
N ALA A 29 6.82 28.93 -6.36
CA ALA A 29 6.33 28.03 -7.41
C ALA A 29 7.33 26.90 -7.73
N ALA A 30 8.62 27.23 -7.84
CA ALA A 30 9.68 26.25 -8.04
C ALA A 30 9.78 25.27 -6.86
N TRP A 31 9.69 25.76 -5.63
CA TRP A 31 9.69 24.93 -4.43
C TRP A 31 8.44 24.06 -4.33
N GLY A 32 7.27 24.57 -4.72
CA GLY A 32 6.02 23.82 -4.77
C GLY A 32 6.13 22.59 -5.70
N GLY A 33 6.69 22.77 -6.90
CA GLY A 33 6.91 21.66 -7.83
C GLY A 33 7.88 20.60 -7.28
N VAL A 34 8.92 21.01 -6.57
CA VAL A 34 9.84 20.07 -5.90
C VAL A 34 9.15 19.35 -4.74
N ALA A 35 8.33 20.05 -3.95
CA ALA A 35 7.61 19.49 -2.82
C ALA A 35 6.60 18.42 -3.25
N ASP A 36 5.93 18.60 -4.39
CA ASP A 36 5.01 17.60 -4.95
C ASP A 36 5.74 16.32 -5.36
N GLY A 37 6.95 16.42 -5.92
CA GLY A 37 7.80 15.27 -6.25
C GLY A 37 8.34 14.49 -5.03
N LEU A 38 8.17 15.03 -3.82
CA LEU A 38 8.53 14.36 -2.57
C LEU A 38 7.36 13.60 -1.95
N GLN A 39 6.16 13.66 -2.53
CA GLN A 39 4.99 13.02 -1.95
C GLN A 39 5.03 11.49 -2.08
N ALA A 40 4.41 10.86 -1.08
CA ALA A 40 4.16 9.44 -1.03
C ALA A 40 3.25 9.01 -2.19
N SER A 41 3.60 7.90 -2.83
CA SER A 41 2.71 7.24 -3.80
C SER A 41 1.90 6.19 -3.09
N GLU A 42 0.59 6.22 -3.27
CA GLU A 42 -0.27 5.21 -2.67
C GLU A 42 -0.11 3.84 -3.32
N LEU A 43 0.28 3.75 -4.61
CA LEU A 43 0.31 2.50 -5.38
C LEU A 43 1.69 1.86 -5.50
N THR A 44 2.72 2.45 -4.91
CA THR A 44 4.10 1.98 -5.10
C THR A 44 4.45 0.84 -4.14
N ILE A 45 5.01 -0.23 -4.69
CA ILE A 45 5.53 -1.35 -3.89
C ILE A 45 6.96 -1.05 -3.44
N ARG A 46 7.17 -1.12 -2.12
CA ARG A 46 8.46 -0.86 -1.47
C ARG A 46 9.26 -2.16 -1.26
N PRO A 47 10.59 -2.07 -1.11
CA PRO A 47 11.45 -3.22 -0.78
C PRO A 47 10.98 -3.96 0.49
N PRO A 48 11.46 -5.20 0.72
CA PRO A 48 11.10 -5.95 1.92
C PRO A 48 11.48 -5.18 3.19
N ALA A 49 10.67 -5.39 4.23
CA ALA A 49 10.86 -4.77 5.55
C ALA A 49 10.74 -3.23 5.60
N ALA A 50 10.18 -2.59 4.58
CA ALA A 50 9.94 -1.15 4.60
C ALA A 50 9.02 -0.70 5.77
N LEU A 51 9.28 0.50 6.28
CA LEU A 51 8.32 1.22 7.13
C LEU A 51 7.04 1.56 6.34
N LYS A 52 6.00 2.02 7.05
CA LYS A 52 4.80 2.52 6.38
C LYS A 52 5.20 3.69 5.48
N GLU A 53 4.53 3.87 4.34
CA GLU A 53 4.97 4.80 3.29
C GLU A 53 5.33 6.20 3.82
N ALA A 54 4.48 6.80 4.66
CA ALA A 54 4.73 8.13 5.24
C ALA A 54 5.96 8.21 6.17
N GLU A 55 6.29 7.13 6.88
CA GLU A 55 7.48 7.03 7.73
C GLU A 55 8.71 6.66 6.89
N PHE A 56 8.53 5.80 5.90
CA PHE A 56 9.57 5.36 4.98
C PHE A 56 10.18 6.53 4.21
N VAL A 57 9.36 7.40 3.61
CA VAL A 57 9.83 8.57 2.84
C VAL A 57 10.61 9.55 3.73
N LYS A 58 10.28 9.63 5.03
CA LYS A 58 10.98 10.48 6.01
C LYS A 58 12.30 9.87 6.47
N ALA A 59 12.32 8.56 6.71
CA ALA A 59 13.50 7.85 7.19
C ALA A 59 14.53 7.62 6.08
N CYS A 60 14.10 7.41 4.84
CA CYS A 60 14.98 7.10 3.73
C CYS A 60 15.89 8.30 3.38
N ILE A 61 17.20 8.12 3.55
CA ILE A 61 18.21 9.12 3.18
C ILE A 61 18.58 9.10 1.68
N ARG A 62 17.91 8.28 0.86
CA ARG A 62 18.12 8.15 -0.59
C ARG A 62 19.56 7.80 -0.99
N CYS A 63 20.25 6.97 -0.20
CA CYS A 63 21.64 6.60 -0.44
C CYS A 63 21.85 5.60 -1.58
N GLY A 64 20.83 4.84 -1.98
CA GLY A 64 20.94 3.83 -3.03
C GLY A 64 21.55 2.49 -2.62
N SER A 65 22.09 2.34 -1.39
CA SER A 65 22.77 1.12 -0.95
C SER A 65 21.92 -0.15 -1.08
N CYS A 66 20.61 -0.06 -0.80
CA CYS A 66 19.70 -1.20 -0.98
C CYS A 66 19.54 -1.65 -2.44
N VAL A 67 19.67 -0.73 -3.40
CA VAL A 67 19.58 -1.02 -4.84
C VAL A 67 20.85 -1.74 -5.29
N GLU A 68 22.03 -1.23 -4.90
CA GLU A 68 23.32 -1.86 -5.21
C GLU A 68 23.47 -3.25 -4.56
N ALA A 69 22.92 -3.41 -3.36
CA ALA A 69 22.95 -4.69 -2.64
C ALA A 69 21.97 -5.74 -3.19
N CYS A 70 21.08 -5.38 -4.14
CA CYS A 70 20.11 -6.31 -4.69
C CYS A 70 20.75 -7.18 -5.79
N PRO A 71 20.88 -8.51 -5.61
CA PRO A 71 21.58 -9.36 -6.57
C PRO A 71 20.81 -9.60 -7.89
N TYR A 72 19.53 -9.23 -7.94
CA TYR A 72 18.64 -9.46 -9.08
C TYR A 72 18.21 -8.17 -9.79
N ASP A 73 18.79 -7.03 -9.43
CA ASP A 73 18.41 -5.71 -9.96
C ASP A 73 16.90 -5.43 -9.87
N THR A 74 16.24 -6.00 -8.85
CA THR A 74 14.79 -5.84 -8.62
C THR A 74 14.47 -4.38 -8.29
N LEU A 75 15.33 -3.73 -7.50
CA LEU A 75 15.07 -2.40 -6.96
C LEU A 75 15.59 -1.32 -7.91
N ALA A 76 14.83 -0.25 -8.06
CA ALA A 76 15.22 0.95 -8.77
C ALA A 76 14.96 2.19 -7.91
N LEU A 77 15.72 3.26 -8.12
CA LEU A 77 15.45 4.56 -7.50
C LEU A 77 14.40 5.31 -8.32
N ALA A 78 13.39 5.85 -7.64
CA ALA A 78 12.34 6.63 -8.27
C ALA A 78 12.90 7.88 -8.95
N THR A 79 12.58 8.03 -10.24
CA THR A 79 12.85 9.23 -11.03
C THR A 79 11.66 10.20 -10.93
N PRO A 80 11.79 11.48 -11.36
CA PRO A 80 10.66 12.41 -11.38
C PRO A 80 9.45 11.94 -12.20
N ASP A 81 9.66 11.04 -13.17
CA ASP A 81 8.60 10.46 -14.00
C ASP A 81 7.86 9.31 -13.30
N ASP A 82 8.53 8.68 -12.34
CA ASP A 82 7.90 7.69 -11.47
C ASP A 82 7.05 8.46 -10.47
N ARG A 83 5.73 8.21 -10.45
CA ARG A 83 4.76 8.88 -9.58
C ARG A 83 4.93 8.54 -8.10
N THR A 84 6.14 8.65 -7.56
CA THR A 84 6.63 8.21 -6.25
C THR A 84 7.68 9.19 -5.76
N ALA A 85 7.83 9.34 -4.44
CA ALA A 85 8.86 10.18 -3.84
C ALA A 85 10.25 9.97 -4.48
N ILE A 86 10.77 11.03 -5.10
CA ILE A 86 12.01 10.97 -5.88
C ILE A 86 13.18 10.42 -5.05
N GLY A 87 14.00 9.57 -5.66
CA GLY A 87 15.20 8.98 -5.08
C GLY A 87 14.93 7.91 -4.01
N THR A 88 13.66 7.52 -3.80
CA THR A 88 13.32 6.40 -2.91
C THR A 88 13.29 5.08 -3.68
N PRO A 89 13.72 3.96 -3.08
CA PRO A 89 13.75 2.68 -3.77
C PRO A 89 12.35 2.08 -3.90
N TYR A 90 12.09 1.44 -5.03
CA TYR A 90 10.85 0.75 -5.33
C TYR A 90 11.11 -0.37 -6.35
N PHE A 91 10.12 -1.23 -6.59
CA PHE A 91 10.18 -2.19 -7.69
C PHE A 91 8.84 -2.36 -8.40
N LYS A 92 8.87 -2.89 -9.63
CA LYS A 92 7.70 -3.18 -10.45
C LYS A 92 7.50 -4.70 -10.52
N PRO A 93 6.54 -5.28 -9.77
CA PRO A 93 6.31 -6.73 -9.70
C PRO A 93 6.26 -7.44 -11.05
N ARG A 94 5.56 -6.86 -12.04
CA ARG A 94 5.44 -7.41 -13.40
C ARG A 94 6.78 -7.50 -14.15
N THR A 95 7.67 -6.53 -13.99
CA THR A 95 8.93 -6.46 -14.74
C THR A 95 10.00 -7.31 -14.07
N THR A 96 10.34 -6.99 -12.83
CA THR A 96 11.36 -7.68 -12.04
C THR A 96 10.82 -7.83 -10.62
N PRO A 97 10.34 -9.02 -10.22
CA PRO A 97 9.81 -9.25 -8.89
C PRO A 97 10.93 -9.39 -7.84
N CYS A 98 10.55 -9.41 -6.58
CA CYS A 98 11.45 -9.75 -5.47
C CYS A 98 11.57 -11.27 -5.34
N TYR A 99 12.80 -11.77 -5.32
CA TYR A 99 13.10 -13.21 -5.21
C TYR A 99 13.21 -13.72 -3.76
N LEU A 100 12.87 -12.90 -2.76
CA LEU A 100 12.92 -13.25 -1.33
C LEU A 100 14.27 -13.88 -0.91
N CYS A 101 15.36 -13.15 -1.09
CA CYS A 101 16.69 -13.59 -0.67
C CYS A 101 16.71 -13.88 0.84
N THR A 102 17.19 -15.06 1.24
CA THR A 102 17.17 -15.52 2.63
C THR A 102 18.00 -14.65 3.57
N ASP A 103 19.07 -14.06 3.05
CA ASP A 103 19.99 -13.16 3.73
C ASP A 103 19.57 -11.68 3.66
N ALA A 104 18.54 -11.34 2.88
CA ALA A 104 17.96 -10.01 2.71
C ALA A 104 18.99 -8.86 2.67
N PRO A 105 19.95 -8.87 1.73
CA PRO A 105 21.08 -7.93 1.71
C PRO A 105 20.60 -6.48 1.61
N CYS A 106 19.56 -6.23 0.81
CA CYS A 106 18.94 -4.90 0.68
C CYS A 106 18.48 -4.28 2.01
N VAL A 107 18.05 -5.09 2.98
CA VAL A 107 17.60 -4.62 4.30
C VAL A 107 18.78 -4.40 5.23
N LYS A 108 19.77 -5.30 5.23
CA LYS A 108 20.97 -5.22 6.07
C LYS A 108 21.82 -3.99 5.75
N GLU A 109 21.91 -3.64 4.47
CA GLU A 109 22.70 -2.48 4.00
C GLU A 109 21.97 -1.14 4.18
N CYS A 110 20.81 -1.09 4.84
CA CYS A 110 20.09 0.17 5.06
C CYS A 110 20.64 0.93 6.28
N PRO A 111 21.43 2.01 6.12
CA PRO A 111 22.01 2.73 7.25
C PRO A 111 20.99 3.56 8.02
N SER A 112 19.91 3.99 7.35
CA SER A 112 18.91 4.89 7.92
C SER A 112 17.81 4.19 8.73
N GLY A 113 17.73 2.85 8.69
CA GLY A 113 16.64 2.09 9.31
C GLY A 113 15.28 2.27 8.63
N ALA A 114 15.25 2.79 7.40
CA ALA A 114 14.03 2.89 6.60
C ALA A 114 13.48 1.51 6.20
N LEU A 115 14.39 0.54 6.06
CA LEU A 115 14.07 -0.88 5.99
C LEU A 115 14.41 -1.48 7.37
N ASP A 116 13.38 -1.88 8.11
CA ASP A 116 13.50 -2.31 9.49
C ASP A 116 13.69 -3.83 9.56
N ILE A 117 14.92 -4.27 9.85
CA ILE A 117 15.27 -5.69 10.01
C ILE A 117 14.36 -6.36 11.04
N GLY A 118 13.92 -5.65 12.09
CA GLY A 118 13.03 -6.18 13.12
C GLY A 118 11.70 -6.72 12.58
N LYS A 119 11.21 -6.20 11.44
CA LYS A 119 9.98 -6.68 10.78
C LYS A 119 10.13 -8.04 10.12
N ILE A 120 11.36 -8.45 9.83
CA ILE A 120 11.69 -9.71 9.16
C ILE A 120 12.54 -10.63 10.05
N THR A 121 12.58 -10.37 11.35
CA THR A 121 13.27 -11.23 12.33
C THR A 121 12.24 -12.01 13.15
N GLU A 122 12.47 -13.29 13.34
CA GLU A 122 11.68 -14.20 14.16
C GLU A 122 12.61 -15.05 15.01
N ASN A 123 12.43 -15.01 16.35
CA ASN A 123 13.26 -15.77 17.30
C ASN A 123 14.77 -15.54 17.07
N ASP A 124 15.17 -14.28 16.89
CA ASP A 124 16.55 -13.85 16.58
C ASP A 124 17.14 -14.37 15.26
N LEU A 125 16.32 -15.00 14.41
CA LEU A 125 16.69 -15.47 13.08
C LEU A 125 16.01 -14.64 12.00
N LEU A 126 16.75 -14.36 10.93
CA LEU A 126 16.23 -13.63 9.78
C LEU A 126 15.25 -14.53 9.00
N ASN A 127 14.01 -14.07 8.85
CA ASN A 127 12.96 -14.74 8.09
C ASN A 127 12.31 -13.76 7.11
N ILE A 128 12.80 -13.76 5.87
CA ILE A 128 12.32 -12.89 4.79
C ILE A 128 10.84 -13.16 4.42
N ASN A 129 10.32 -14.34 4.74
CA ASN A 129 8.92 -14.70 4.46
C ASN A 129 7.92 -13.92 5.32
N LYS A 130 8.37 -13.22 6.37
CA LYS A 130 7.55 -12.28 7.13
C LYS A 130 7.45 -10.90 6.51
N SER A 131 8.19 -10.63 5.44
CA SER A 131 8.13 -9.33 4.76
C SER A 131 6.70 -9.02 4.28
N LYS A 132 6.32 -7.74 4.36
CA LYS A 132 5.01 -7.24 3.93
C LYS A 132 5.20 -6.06 2.99
N MET A 133 5.53 -6.37 1.74
CA MET A 133 5.67 -5.39 0.65
C MET A 133 4.30 -5.02 0.06
N GLY A 134 3.38 -5.98 0.02
CA GLY A 134 2.05 -5.84 -0.55
C GLY A 134 1.23 -7.12 -0.42
N VAL A 135 0.06 -7.15 -1.05
CA VAL A 135 -0.84 -8.32 -1.11
C VAL A 135 -1.20 -8.58 -2.57
N ALA A 136 -1.17 -9.83 -2.98
CA ALA A 136 -1.63 -10.24 -4.30
C ALA A 136 -3.17 -10.25 -4.35
N VAL A 137 -3.74 -9.59 -5.34
CA VAL A 137 -5.19 -9.53 -5.59
C VAL A 137 -5.46 -10.11 -6.97
N VAL A 138 -6.39 -11.06 -7.04
CA VAL A 138 -6.77 -11.74 -8.28
C VAL A 138 -8.03 -11.10 -8.86
N ASP A 139 -7.96 -10.70 -10.12
CA ASP A 139 -9.11 -10.36 -10.94
C ASP A 139 -9.74 -11.63 -11.51
N GLN A 140 -10.90 -11.99 -10.96
CA GLN A 140 -11.65 -13.19 -11.32
C GLN A 140 -12.19 -13.13 -12.75
N ASN A 141 -12.43 -11.93 -13.30
CA ASN A 141 -12.99 -11.78 -14.64
C ASN A 141 -11.97 -12.01 -15.74
N SER A 142 -10.71 -11.63 -15.51
CA SER A 142 -9.63 -11.76 -16.50
C SER A 142 -8.82 -13.04 -16.35
N CYS A 143 -8.86 -13.67 -15.16
CA CYS A 143 -8.06 -14.85 -14.89
C CYS A 143 -8.61 -16.08 -15.61
N ILE A 144 -7.80 -16.64 -16.52
CA ILE A 144 -8.18 -17.82 -17.31
C ILE A 144 -8.48 -19.07 -16.48
N ALA A 145 -7.98 -19.13 -15.24
CA ALA A 145 -8.27 -20.22 -14.32
C ALA A 145 -9.76 -20.24 -13.92
N PHE A 146 -10.36 -19.06 -13.72
CA PHE A 146 -11.80 -18.90 -13.47
C PHE A 146 -12.65 -19.24 -14.71
N TRP A 147 -12.08 -19.14 -15.92
CA TRP A 147 -12.76 -19.55 -17.15
C TRP A 147 -12.79 -21.08 -17.34
N GLY A 148 -12.11 -21.83 -16.46
CA GLY A 148 -12.01 -23.28 -16.47
C GLY A 148 -10.83 -23.82 -17.28
N ILE A 149 -9.84 -22.97 -17.60
CA ILE A 149 -8.57 -23.40 -18.20
C ILE A 149 -7.63 -23.82 -17.06
N GLN A 150 -6.94 -24.95 -17.22
CA GLN A 150 -5.99 -25.45 -16.22
C GLN A 150 -4.73 -24.58 -16.19
N CYS A 151 -4.78 -23.51 -15.40
CA CYS A 151 -3.67 -22.59 -15.18
C CYS A 151 -3.40 -22.45 -13.68
N ASP A 152 -2.17 -22.75 -13.28
CA ASP A 152 -1.66 -22.68 -11.91
C ASP A 152 -0.28 -21.98 -11.88
N ALA A 153 0.02 -21.17 -12.89
CA ALA A 153 1.30 -20.47 -13.03
C ALA A 153 1.63 -19.60 -11.82
N CYS A 154 0.64 -18.82 -11.33
CA CYS A 154 0.81 -17.97 -10.15
C CYS A 154 1.06 -18.79 -8.87
N TYR A 155 0.43 -19.95 -8.75
CA TYR A 155 0.57 -20.86 -7.61
C TYR A 155 1.97 -21.49 -7.59
N ARG A 156 2.45 -22.02 -8.73
CA ARG A 156 3.79 -22.60 -8.83
C ARG A 156 4.92 -21.59 -8.69
N ALA A 157 4.69 -20.34 -9.11
CA ALA A 157 5.66 -19.28 -8.97
C ALA A 157 5.79 -18.75 -7.53
N CYS A 158 4.84 -19.06 -6.65
CA CYS A 158 4.86 -18.58 -5.27
C CYS A 158 5.92 -19.34 -4.45
N PRO A 159 6.86 -18.64 -3.77
CA PRO A 159 7.81 -19.29 -2.87
C PRO A 159 7.14 -19.93 -1.63
N LEU A 160 5.95 -19.43 -1.27
CA LEU A 160 5.12 -19.92 -0.17
C LEU A 160 3.95 -20.74 -0.71
N LEU A 161 4.28 -21.72 -1.55
CA LEU A 161 3.33 -22.57 -2.26
C LEU A 161 2.45 -23.37 -1.27
N GLY A 162 1.12 -23.30 -1.45
CA GLY A 162 0.17 -23.95 -0.52
C GLY A 162 -0.05 -23.20 0.80
N GLU A 163 0.69 -22.12 1.04
CA GLU A 163 0.53 -21.28 2.22
C GLU A 163 -0.06 -19.92 1.83
N ALA A 164 0.69 -19.13 1.03
CA ALA A 164 0.27 -17.80 0.60
C ALA A 164 -0.70 -17.82 -0.58
N ILE A 165 -0.59 -18.81 -1.47
CA ILE A 165 -1.55 -19.04 -2.55
C ILE A 165 -1.98 -20.51 -2.47
N ASN A 166 -3.28 -20.72 -2.38
CA ASN A 166 -3.92 -22.02 -2.38
C ASN A 166 -4.76 -22.22 -3.64
N LEU A 167 -5.01 -23.47 -4.02
CA LEU A 167 -5.90 -23.79 -5.13
C LEU A 167 -7.20 -24.37 -4.57
N LYS A 168 -8.31 -23.70 -4.86
CA LYS A 168 -9.65 -24.22 -4.59
C LYS A 168 -10.16 -24.91 -5.86
N PHE A 169 -10.56 -26.16 -5.71
CA PHE A 169 -11.09 -26.94 -6.83
C PHE A 169 -12.62 -26.90 -6.78
N GLU A 170 -13.22 -26.35 -7.81
CA GLU A 170 -14.67 -26.34 -7.99
C GLU A 170 -15.09 -27.09 -9.25
N ARG A 171 -16.30 -27.63 -9.27
CA ARG A 171 -16.85 -28.27 -10.45
C ARG A 171 -17.26 -27.19 -11.45
N ASN A 172 -16.83 -27.32 -12.70
CA ASN A 172 -17.31 -26.42 -13.75
C ASN A 172 -18.71 -26.84 -14.20
N ASP A 173 -19.75 -26.16 -13.71
CA ASP A 173 -21.14 -26.49 -14.06
C ASP A 173 -21.46 -26.29 -15.54
N ARG A 174 -20.76 -25.36 -16.23
CA ARG A 174 -20.97 -25.08 -17.66
C ARG A 174 -20.52 -26.24 -18.56
N THR A 175 -19.41 -26.89 -18.23
CA THR A 175 -18.85 -27.96 -19.07
C THR A 175 -19.03 -29.35 -18.50
N GLY A 176 -19.30 -29.48 -17.19
CA GLY A 176 -19.53 -30.73 -16.48
C GLY A 176 -18.34 -31.70 -16.43
N LYS A 177 -17.22 -31.39 -17.09
CA LYS A 177 -16.07 -32.28 -17.30
C LYS A 177 -14.76 -31.76 -16.69
N HIS A 178 -14.57 -30.44 -16.62
CA HIS A 178 -13.34 -29.84 -16.09
C HIS A 178 -13.58 -29.28 -14.69
N ALA A 179 -12.54 -29.26 -13.86
CA ALA A 179 -12.55 -28.52 -12.60
C ALA A 179 -12.08 -27.08 -12.85
N ILE A 180 -12.69 -26.12 -12.18
CA ILE A 180 -12.18 -24.76 -12.04
C ILE A 180 -11.14 -24.79 -10.92
N ILE A 181 -9.96 -24.23 -11.19
CA ILE A 181 -8.83 -24.23 -10.27
C ILE A 181 -8.61 -22.79 -9.83
N GLU A 182 -9.30 -22.36 -8.79
CA GLU A 182 -9.29 -20.96 -8.36
C GLU A 182 -8.10 -20.69 -7.45
N PRO A 183 -7.21 -19.74 -7.80
CA PRO A 183 -6.16 -19.31 -6.89
C PRO A 183 -6.74 -18.43 -5.78
N VAL A 184 -6.61 -18.89 -4.54
CA VAL A 184 -7.02 -18.18 -3.32
C VAL A 184 -5.78 -17.67 -2.60
N VAL A 185 -5.65 -16.34 -2.50
CA VAL A 185 -4.52 -15.70 -1.82
C VAL A 185 -4.81 -15.55 -0.33
N ASN A 186 -3.91 -16.07 0.51
CA ASN A 186 -3.89 -15.79 1.94
C ASN A 186 -3.11 -14.49 2.19
N ARG A 187 -3.83 -13.40 2.48
CA ARG A 187 -3.25 -12.07 2.76
C ARG A 187 -2.29 -12.04 3.96
N GLU A 188 -2.50 -12.90 4.96
CA GLU A 188 -1.69 -12.91 6.19
C GLU A 188 -0.32 -13.54 5.95
N LEU A 189 -0.19 -14.42 4.96
CA LEU A 189 1.06 -15.07 4.58
C LEU A 189 1.68 -14.47 3.32
N CYS A 190 0.89 -13.82 2.46
CA CYS A 190 1.39 -13.16 1.27
C CYS A 190 2.42 -12.08 1.63
N THR A 191 3.61 -12.16 1.03
CA THR A 191 4.68 -11.18 1.23
C THR A 191 4.58 -9.98 0.30
N GLY A 192 3.87 -10.12 -0.82
CA GLY A 192 3.82 -9.12 -1.89
C GLY A 192 5.08 -9.09 -2.76
N CYS A 193 5.81 -10.21 -2.86
CA CYS A 193 7.04 -10.29 -3.64
C CYS A 193 6.87 -10.09 -5.16
N GLY A 194 5.68 -10.32 -5.71
CA GLY A 194 5.39 -10.08 -7.12
C GLY A 194 5.69 -11.22 -8.08
N LEU A 195 6.29 -12.33 -7.62
CA LEU A 195 6.58 -13.49 -8.48
C LEU A 195 5.34 -14.04 -9.20
N CYS A 196 4.18 -13.99 -8.55
CA CYS A 196 2.92 -14.42 -9.14
C CYS A 196 2.40 -13.48 -10.24
N GLU A 197 2.63 -12.16 -10.12
CA GLU A 197 2.26 -11.16 -11.14
C GLU A 197 3.17 -11.26 -12.37
N HIS A 198 4.46 -11.49 -12.14
CA HIS A 198 5.45 -11.74 -13.19
C HIS A 198 5.16 -13.03 -13.95
N ALA A 199 4.81 -14.11 -13.25
CA ALA A 199 4.51 -15.41 -13.86
C ALA A 199 3.14 -15.46 -14.57
N CYS A 200 2.31 -14.44 -14.43
CA CYS A 200 0.98 -14.43 -15.01
C CYS A 200 1.04 -14.32 -16.54
N ILE A 201 0.56 -15.37 -17.23
CA ILE A 201 0.67 -15.53 -18.69
C ILE A 201 -0.27 -14.62 -19.49
N THR A 202 -1.20 -13.92 -18.83
CA THR A 202 -2.14 -13.03 -19.51
C THR A 202 -1.44 -11.75 -19.96
N GLU A 203 -1.95 -11.12 -21.02
CA GLU A 203 -1.38 -9.90 -21.59
C GLU A 203 -1.25 -8.79 -20.53
N LYS A 204 -2.37 -8.51 -19.84
CA LYS A 204 -2.40 -7.76 -18.58
C LYS A 204 -2.53 -8.76 -17.43
N PRO A 205 -1.69 -8.69 -16.38
CA PRO A 205 -1.73 -9.66 -15.29
C PRO A 205 -3.10 -9.69 -14.62
N SER A 206 -3.68 -10.88 -14.50
CA SER A 206 -4.92 -11.09 -13.74
C SER A 206 -4.69 -11.21 -12.24
N ILE A 207 -3.43 -11.23 -11.80
CA ILE A 207 -3.05 -11.17 -10.39
C ILE A 207 -2.04 -10.03 -10.23
N VAL A 208 -2.37 -9.05 -9.40
CA VAL A 208 -1.56 -7.84 -9.21
C VAL A 208 -1.21 -7.66 -7.74
N ILE A 209 -0.01 -7.15 -7.47
CA ILE A 209 0.38 -6.78 -6.11
C ILE A 209 -0.07 -5.35 -5.83
N LEU A 210 -0.81 -5.18 -4.75
CA LEU A 210 -1.21 -3.88 -4.24
C LEU A 210 -0.62 -3.65 -2.84
N PRO A 211 -0.34 -2.41 -2.45
CA PRO A 211 0.00 -2.09 -1.08
C PRO A 211 -1.06 -2.58 -0.09
N VAL A 212 -0.61 -3.03 1.08
CA VAL A 212 -1.46 -3.67 2.10
C VAL A 212 -2.65 -2.77 2.50
N ASP A 213 -2.42 -1.46 2.60
CA ASP A 213 -3.42 -0.48 2.99
C ASP A 213 -4.51 -0.26 1.93
N ILE A 214 -4.19 -0.49 0.64
CA ILE A 214 -5.15 -0.38 -0.47
C ILE A 214 -5.90 -1.69 -0.66
N ALA A 215 -5.18 -2.82 -0.57
CA ALA A 215 -5.78 -4.14 -0.78
C ALA A 215 -6.79 -4.50 0.32
N ASN A 216 -6.56 -4.03 1.56
CA ASN A 216 -7.41 -4.39 2.69
C ASN A 216 -8.46 -3.31 2.99
N GLY A 217 -9.72 -3.72 2.99
CA GLY A 217 -10.80 -2.91 3.57
C GLY A 217 -10.70 -2.81 5.09
N LYS A 218 -11.28 -1.74 5.65
CA LYS A 218 -11.47 -1.55 7.10
C LYS A 218 -12.93 -1.73 7.43
N ALA A 219 -13.26 -2.69 8.31
CA ALA A 219 -14.63 -2.93 8.73
C ALA A 219 -15.23 -1.81 9.60
N GLY A 220 -14.41 -0.90 10.14
CA GLY A 220 -14.85 0.17 11.05
C GLY A 220 -14.81 -0.24 12.53
N SER A 221 -15.04 0.71 13.43
CA SER A 221 -14.97 0.51 14.87
C SER A 221 -16.19 -0.22 15.46
N HIS A 222 -17.31 -0.22 14.73
CA HIS A 222 -18.60 -0.74 15.21
C HIS A 222 -18.75 -2.25 15.06
N TYR A 223 -18.06 -2.86 14.10
CA TYR A 223 -18.10 -4.30 13.88
C TYR A 223 -16.97 -4.97 14.65
N ILE A 224 -17.35 -5.83 15.60
CA ILE A 224 -16.42 -6.55 16.47
C ILE A 224 -16.62 -8.04 16.24
N LYS A 225 -15.52 -8.74 16.01
CA LYS A 225 -15.50 -10.20 15.88
C LYS A 225 -15.52 -10.82 17.27
N SER A 226 -16.68 -11.25 17.74
CA SER A 226 -16.83 -11.88 19.07
C SER A 226 -15.98 -13.14 19.26
N TRP A 227 -15.57 -13.82 18.19
CA TRP A 227 -14.70 -15.00 18.28
C TRP A 227 -13.20 -14.68 18.36
N ASP A 228 -12.79 -13.43 18.14
CA ASP A 228 -11.41 -12.98 18.29
C ASP A 228 -11.24 -12.27 19.63
N LYS A 229 -10.54 -12.92 20.57
CA LYS A 229 -10.30 -12.38 21.92
C LYS A 229 -9.62 -11.01 21.92
N ASN A 230 -8.85 -10.67 20.89
CA ASN A 230 -8.21 -9.35 20.81
C ASN A 230 -9.17 -8.27 20.33
N ASP A 231 -10.03 -8.59 19.37
CA ASP A 231 -11.03 -7.67 18.86
C ASP A 231 -12.19 -7.49 19.85
N GLU A 232 -12.59 -8.56 20.55
CA GLU A 232 -13.63 -8.56 21.59
C GLU A 232 -13.32 -7.58 22.74
N LYS A 233 -12.04 -7.37 23.07
CA LYS A 233 -11.63 -6.38 24.10
C LYS A 233 -12.11 -4.96 23.79
N ARG A 234 -12.37 -4.63 22.52
CA ARG A 234 -12.88 -3.31 22.10
C ARG A 234 -14.33 -3.05 22.55
N ILE A 235 -15.08 -4.08 22.91
CA ILE A 235 -16.42 -3.93 23.50
C ILE A 235 -16.33 -3.12 24.80
N ASN A 236 -15.29 -3.36 25.60
CA ASN A 236 -15.12 -2.72 26.90
C ASN A 236 -14.64 -1.26 26.78
N THR A 237 -13.91 -0.90 25.72
CA THR A 237 -13.47 0.48 25.49
C THR A 237 -14.55 1.38 24.87
N THR A 238 -15.59 0.79 24.27
CA THR A 238 -16.67 1.54 23.60
C THR A 238 -17.82 1.93 24.55
N LYS A 239 -17.78 1.48 25.82
CA LYS A 239 -18.79 1.83 26.83
C LYS A 239 -18.78 3.30 27.27
N GLU A 240 -17.81 4.10 26.85
CA GLU A 240 -17.82 5.55 27.09
C GLU A 240 -18.32 6.30 25.84
N LYS A 241 -19.64 6.59 25.84
CA LYS A 241 -20.41 7.56 25.04
C LYS A 241 -21.57 6.92 24.29
N SER A 242 -22.62 6.62 25.04
CA SER A 242 -24.01 6.87 24.63
C SER A 242 -24.87 6.76 25.87
N ALA A 243 -25.03 7.87 26.59
CA ALA A 243 -26.25 8.09 27.35
C ALA A 243 -27.34 8.37 26.31
N VAL A 244 -27.90 7.30 25.73
CA VAL A 244 -29.19 7.39 25.04
C VAL A 244 -30.21 7.10 26.11
N GLU A 245 -31.05 8.09 26.38
CA GLU A 245 -32.19 7.97 27.31
C GLU A 245 -33.05 6.78 26.86
N ALA A 246 -33.15 5.79 27.73
CA ALA A 246 -33.64 4.44 27.45
C ALA A 246 -35.16 4.32 27.25
N ASN A 247 -35.86 5.37 26.82
CA ASN A 247 -37.33 5.40 26.86
C ASN A 247 -38.04 5.71 25.53
N THR A 248 -37.38 5.66 24.38
CA THR A 248 -38.10 5.89 23.09
C THR A 248 -37.77 4.89 21.96
N ALA A 249 -36.84 3.96 22.18
CA ALA A 249 -36.41 3.05 21.12
C ALA A 249 -37.06 1.65 21.15
N GLU A 250 -37.63 1.23 22.29
CA GLU A 250 -38.17 -0.13 22.44
C GLU A 250 -39.67 -0.24 22.14
N ASP A 251 -40.36 0.89 21.99
CA ASP A 251 -41.82 0.93 21.88
C ASP A 251 -42.33 0.68 20.44
N TYR A 252 -41.51 0.96 19.41
CA TYR A 252 -41.93 0.82 18.01
C TYR A 252 -41.72 -0.58 17.40
N LEU A 253 -40.94 -1.46 18.05
CA LEU A 253 -40.70 -2.82 17.56
C LEU A 253 -41.66 -3.87 18.15
N ASN A 254 -42.34 -3.51 19.25
CA ASN A 254 -43.19 -4.43 20.00
C ASN A 254 -44.68 -4.09 19.89
N ASP A 255 -45.05 -3.04 19.17
CA ASP A 255 -46.44 -2.67 18.92
C ASP A 255 -46.86 -2.96 17.45
N PRO A 256 -47.43 -4.15 17.18
CA PRO A 256 -47.90 -4.51 15.85
C PRO A 256 -49.15 -3.74 15.40
N GLU A 257 -49.82 -2.94 16.25
CA GLU A 257 -50.97 -2.13 15.85
C GLU A 257 -50.54 -0.88 15.05
N SER A 258 -49.31 -0.40 15.24
CA SER A 258 -48.78 0.79 14.52
C SER A 258 -48.42 0.58 13.05
N LEU A 259 -48.53 -0.66 12.53
CA LEU A 259 -48.15 -1.03 11.15
C LEU A 259 -49.31 -1.03 10.15
N PHE A 260 -50.56 -0.89 10.62
CA PHE A 260 -51.75 -1.07 9.76
C PHE A 260 -52.81 0.03 9.88
N ASP A 261 -52.52 1.15 10.54
CA ASP A 261 -53.38 2.34 10.45
C ASP A 261 -52.90 3.24 9.30
N ASP A 262 -53.83 3.47 8.35
CA ASP A 262 -53.69 4.19 7.06
C ASP A 262 -53.07 5.60 7.12
#